data_AF-A0A966TML1-F1
#
_entry.id   AF-A0A966TML1-F1
#
_cell.length_a   1.000
_cell.length_b   1.000
_cell.length_c   1.000
_cell.angle_alpha   90.00
_cell.angle_beta   90.00
_cell.angle_gamma   90.00
#
_symmetry.space_group_name_H-M   'P 1'
#
loop_
_entity.id
_entity.type
_entity.pdbx_description
1 polymer ?
#
loop_
_entity_poly.entity_id
_entity_poly.type
_entity_poly.pdbx_seq_one_letter_code
_entity_poly.pdbx_strand_id
1 'polypeptide(L)' 'MSNDRYNILCQGRRIYTGLTEEEYFDTMEDLSIEFYQTGSPRPEDLETEILKGDNAWLSQKSV' A
#
# COMPACT_ATOMS: atom_id res chain seq x y z
N MET A 1 13.75 4.02 -9.90
CA MET A 1 12.44 4.14 -9.23
C MET A 1 11.70 2.85 -9.49
N SER A 2 11.37 2.10 -8.43
CA SER A 2 10.61 0.86 -8.54
C SER A 2 9.22 1.18 -9.12
N ASN A 3 8.70 0.33 -10.00
CA ASN A 3 7.34 0.47 -10.54
C ASN A 3 6.30 -0.22 -9.62
N ASP A 4 6.69 -0.39 -8.36
CA ASP A 4 5.88 -1.03 -7.34
C ASP A 4 4.78 -0.06 -6.93
N ARG A 5 3.59 -0.61 -6.72
CA ARG A 5 2.45 0.11 -6.17
C ARG A 5 2.10 -0.47 -4.81
N TYR A 6 1.50 0.33 -3.95
CA TYR A 6 1.18 -0.04 -2.58
C TYR A 6 -0.31 0.11 -2.33
N ASN A 7 -0.88 -0.87 -1.64
CA ASN A 7 -2.20 -0.74 -1.04
C ASN A 7 -2.05 -0.73 0.47
N ILE A 8 -2.90 0.03 1.14
CA ILE A 8 -3.02 0.05 2.60
C ILE A 8 -4.40 -0.51 2.95
N LEU A 9 -4.42 -1.49 3.84
CA LEU A 9 -5.62 -2.09 4.39
C LEU A 9 -5.74 -1.70 5.86
N CYS A 10 -6.97 -1.53 6.33
CA CYS A 10 -7.30 -1.36 7.73
C CYS A 10 -8.34 -2.42 8.09
N GLN A 11 -8.01 -3.31 9.04
CA GLN A 11 -8.87 -4.43 9.45
C GLN A 11 -9.33 -5.29 8.26
N GLY A 12 -8.41 -5.60 7.35
CA GLY A 12 -8.68 -6.37 6.13
C GLY A 12 -9.44 -5.63 5.02
N ARG A 13 -9.81 -4.36 5.21
CA ARG A 13 -10.43 -3.52 4.17
C ARG A 13 -9.40 -2.60 3.52
N ARG A 14 -9.24 -2.68 2.20
CA ARG A 14 -8.44 -1.70 1.43
C ARG A 14 -9.02 -0.30 1.59
N ILE A 15 -8.22 0.60 2.16
CA ILE A 15 -8.54 2.02 2.36
C ILE A 15 -7.77 2.91 1.38
N TYR A 16 -6.60 2.47 0.92
CA TYR A 16 -5.85 3.09 -0.17
C TYR A 16 -5.35 2.04 -1.15
N THR A 17 -5.28 2.39 -2.44
CA THR A 17 -4.86 1.46 -3.48
C THR A 17 -4.00 2.11 -4.55
N GLY A 18 -3.01 1.38 -5.06
CA GLY A 18 -2.24 1.81 -6.22
C GLY A 18 -1.30 2.97 -5.94
N LEU A 19 -0.94 3.23 -4.68
CA LEU A 19 -0.06 4.31 -4.28
C LEU A 19 1.33 4.09 -4.88
N THR A 20 1.96 5.14 -5.37
CA THR A 20 3.42 5.16 -5.54
C THR A 20 4.11 5.02 -4.18
N GLU A 21 5.42 4.78 -4.19
CA GLU A 21 6.22 4.76 -2.97
C GLU A 21 6.11 6.09 -2.20
N GLU A 22 6.20 7.23 -2.90
CA GLU A 22 6.06 8.57 -2.32
C GLU A 22 4.68 8.77 -1.69
N GLU A 23 3.60 8.50 -2.44
CA GLU A 23 2.23 8.61 -1.92
C GLU A 23 1.98 7.68 -0.73
N TYR A 24 2.61 6.49 -0.70
CA TYR A 24 2.54 5.59 0.43
C TYR A 24 3.19 6.17 1.68
N PHE A 25 4.38 6.77 1.55
CA PHE A 25 5.05 7.41 2.69
C PHE A 25 4.27 8.59 3.22
N ASP A 26 3.77 9.46 2.35
CA ASP A 26 2.95 10.62 2.74
C ASP A 26 1.67 10.15 3.45
N THR A 27 0.98 9.14 2.89
CA THR A 27 -0.24 8.59 3.50
C THR A 27 0.04 7.95 4.87
N MET A 28 1.16 7.26 5.03
CA MET A 28 1.53 6.65 6.32
C MET A 28 1.93 7.71 7.36
N GLU A 29 2.53 8.82 6.94
CA GLU A 29 2.76 9.97 7.82
C GLU A 29 1.43 10.56 8.31
N ASP A 30 0.49 10.81 7.41
CA ASP A 30 -0.85 11.31 7.76
C ASP A 30 -1.58 10.38 8.73
N LEU A 31 -1.59 9.07 8.45
CA LEU A 31 -2.22 8.06 9.33
C LEU A 31 -1.55 8.01 10.71
N SER A 32 -0.24 8.23 10.78
CA SER A 32 0.47 8.31 12.05
C SER A 32 0.03 9.52 12.87
N ILE A 33 -0.11 10.69 12.23
CA ILE A 33 -0.61 11.91 12.86
C ILE A 33 -2.05 11.72 13.34
N GLU A 34 -2.90 11.11 12.52
CA GLU A 34 -4.29 10.81 12.87
C GLU A 34 -4.40 9.91 14.10
N PHE A 35 -3.56 8.87 14.20
CA PHE A 35 -3.51 7.99 15.36
C PHE A 35 -3.14 8.75 16.65
N TYR A 36 -2.13 9.63 16.60
CA TYR A 36 -1.77 10.44 17.78
C TYR A 36 -2.86 11.43 18.19
N GLN A 37 -3.66 11.91 17.24
CA GLN A 37 -4.72 12.89 17.49
C GLN A 37 -6.05 12.25 17.94
N THR A 38 -6.43 11.11 17.35
CA THR A 38 -7.76 10.52 17.52
C THR A 38 -7.73 9.14 18.20
N GLY A 39 -6.58 8.49 18.24
CA GLY A 39 -6.41 7.11 18.70
C GLY A 39 -6.77 6.04 17.65
N SER A 40 -7.04 6.43 16.41
CA SER A 40 -7.44 5.55 15.30
C SER A 40 -6.91 6.08 13.95
N PRO A 41 -6.68 5.22 12.94
CA PRO A 41 -6.61 3.76 13.01
C PRO A 41 -5.39 3.28 13.82
N ARG A 42 -5.47 2.11 14.45
CA ARG A 42 -4.31 1.57 15.18
C ARG A 42 -3.27 1.02 14.21
N PRO A 43 -1.97 1.19 14.48
CA PRO A 43 -0.92 0.63 13.62
C PRO A 43 -1.02 -0.89 13.42
N GLU A 44 -1.49 -1.61 14.45
CA GLU A 44 -1.70 -3.08 14.42
C GLU A 44 -2.83 -3.52 13.48
N ASP A 45 -3.77 -2.62 13.18
CA ASP A 45 -4.89 -2.87 12.26
C ASP A 45 -4.51 -2.57 10.80
N LEU A 46 -3.34 -1.96 10.56
CA LEU A 46 -2.90 -1.56 9.23
C LEU A 46 -2.01 -2.64 8.60
N GLU A 47 -2.29 -2.94 7.33
CA GLU A 47 -1.49 -3.87 6.53
C GLU A 47 -1.09 -3.20 5.20
N THR A 48 0.13 -3.51 4.75
CA THR A 48 0.65 -3.03 3.45
C THR A 48 0.73 -4.19 2.47
N GLU A 49 0.10 -4.04 1.31
CA GLU A 49 0.20 -4.98 0.20
C GLU A 49 1.04 -4.34 -0.93
N ILE A 50 2.14 -4.98 -1.29
CA ILE A 50 3.05 -4.51 -2.35
C ILE A 50 2.66 -5.17 -3.67
N LEU A 51 2.12 -4.36 -4.57
CA LEU A 51 1.87 -4.71 -5.96
C LEU A 51 3.16 -4.49 -6.74
N LYS A 52 4.02 -5.51 -6.80
CA LYS A 52 5.15 -5.46 -7.72
C LYS A 52 4.63 -5.32 -9.14
N GLY A 53 5.19 -4.38 -9.88
CA GLY A 53 4.94 -4.25 -11.31
C GLY A 53 5.37 -5.54 -11.99
N ASP A 54 4.44 -6.47 -12.14
CA ASP A 54 4.73 -7.78 -12.69
C ASP A 54 5.20 -7.58 -14.12
N ASN A 55 6.41 -8.03 -14.43
CA ASN A 55 6.81 -8.37 -15.79
C ASN A 55 6.01 -9.62 -16.22
N ALA A 56 4.68 -9.58 -16.12
CA ALA A 56 3.75 -10.63 -16.54
C ALA A 56 3.67 -10.79 -18.07
N TRP A 57 4.66 -10.26 -18.81
CA TRP A 57 4.81 -10.42 -20.25
C TRP A 57 5.66 -11.63 -20.67
N LEU A 58 6.25 -12.40 -19.74
CA LEU A 58 7.12 -13.54 -20.10
C LEU A 58 6.47 -14.93 -20.00
N SER A 59 5.22 -15.07 -19.56
CA SER A 59 4.56 -16.40 -19.47
C SER A 59 3.71 -16.78 -20.68
N GLN A 60 3.79 -16.06 -21.81
CA GLN A 60 3.00 -16.37 -23.00
C GLN A 60 3.83 -16.46 -24.30
N LYS A 61 4.95 -17.20 -24.28
CA LYS A 61 5.53 -17.81 -25.49
C LYS A 61 6.12 -19.18 -25.16
N SER A 62 5.23 -20.16 -25.01
CA SER A 62 5.55 -21.57 -25.21
C SER A 62 4.44 -22.15 -26.08
N VAL A 63 4.55 -21.88 -27.38
CA VAL A 63 3.92 -22.63 -28.48
C VAL A 63 5.03 -22.95 -29.46
#